data_AF-A0AAV0M048-F1
#
_entry.id   AF-A0AAV0M048-F1
#
_cell.length_a   1.000
_cell.length_b   1.000
_cell.length_c   1.000
_cell.angle_alpha   90.00
_cell.angle_beta   90.00
_cell.angle_gamma   90.00
#
_symmetry.space_group_name_H-M   'P 1'
#
loop_
_entity.id
_entity.type
_entity.pdbx_description
1 polymer ?
#
loop_
_entity_poly.entity_id
_entity_poly.type
_entity_poly.pdbx_seq_one_letter_code
_entity_poly.pdbx_strand_id
1 'polypeptide(L)'
;PARCYRQIKNKPYPKSRFCRGVPDPKIRALEAARIACNKYMTKTAGKDAFHLRVRVHPFHVLRINKMLSCAGADRLQTGMRGAFGKPQGVCARALRRAKFKFPGRQKIIVSRKW
;
A
#
# COMPACT_ATOMS: atom_id res chain seq x y z
N PRO A 1 2.52 -11.27 -1.83
CA PRO A 1 1.22 -11.09 -1.13
C PRO A 1 1.32 -9.94 -0.11
N ALA A 2 0.21 -9.24 0.22
CA ALA A 2 0.25 -8.07 1.10
C ALA A 2 0.72 -8.37 2.54
N ARG A 3 0.65 -9.64 2.97
CA ARG A 3 1.16 -10.10 4.28
C ARG A 3 2.64 -9.80 4.50
N CYS A 4 3.46 -9.84 3.45
CA CYS A 4 4.90 -9.62 3.51
C CYS A 4 5.26 -8.18 3.92
N TYR A 5 4.36 -7.23 3.70
CA TYR A 5 4.57 -5.79 3.95
C TYR A 5 3.61 -5.21 5.00
N ARG A 6 2.95 -6.08 5.77
CA ARG A 6 1.93 -5.65 6.74
C ARG A 6 2.51 -4.91 7.93
N GLN A 7 3.69 -5.35 8.39
CA GLN A 7 4.35 -4.77 9.55
C GLN A 7 5.35 -3.72 9.11
N ILE A 8 5.42 -2.65 9.89
CA ILE A 8 6.48 -1.65 9.79
C ILE A 8 7.74 -2.27 10.37
N LYS A 9 8.65 -2.73 9.52
CA LYS A 9 9.96 -3.26 9.94
C LYS A 9 11.10 -2.29 9.65
N ASN A 10 10.94 -1.45 8.63
CA ASN A 10 11.99 -0.55 8.14
C ASN A 10 11.67 0.90 8.46
N LYS A 11 12.72 1.72 8.54
CA LYS A 11 12.61 3.19 8.57
C LYS A 11 11.88 3.70 7.31
N PRO A 12 11.24 4.89 7.35
CA PRO A 12 10.63 5.49 6.17
C PRO A 12 11.60 5.57 5.00
N TYR A 13 11.19 5.12 3.82
CA TYR A 13 11.98 5.16 2.61
C TYR A 13 11.15 5.78 1.48
N PRO A 14 11.10 7.12 1.38
CA PRO A 14 10.33 7.81 0.35
C PRO A 14 11.08 7.94 -0.98
N LYS A 15 10.34 8.20 -2.05
CA LYS A 15 10.91 8.65 -3.33
C LYS A 15 11.74 9.90 -3.08
N SER A 16 12.97 9.92 -3.58
CA SER A 16 13.93 11.01 -3.33
C SER A 16 15.02 11.01 -4.42
N ARG A 17 15.94 11.97 -4.36
CA ARG A 17 17.13 12.01 -5.25
C ARG A 17 17.96 10.72 -5.20
N PHE A 18 17.90 9.98 -4.10
CA PHE A 18 18.60 8.71 -3.90
C PHE A 18 17.77 7.48 -4.33
N CYS A 19 16.45 7.64 -4.51
CA CYS A 19 15.54 6.57 -4.91
C CYS A 19 14.67 7.04 -6.09
N ARG A 20 15.18 6.86 -7.31
CA ARG A 20 14.58 7.40 -8.55
C ARG A 20 13.68 6.42 -9.30
N GLY A 21 13.97 5.11 -9.25
CA GLY A 21 13.23 4.05 -9.94
C GLY A 21 11.94 3.61 -9.24
N VAL A 22 11.23 4.53 -8.59
CA VAL A 22 10.00 4.21 -7.85
C VAL A 22 8.82 4.21 -8.82
N PRO A 23 8.06 3.10 -8.93
CA PRO A 23 6.87 3.07 -9.79
C PRO A 23 5.78 3.98 -9.24
N ASP A 24 4.92 4.47 -10.13
CA ASP A 24 3.80 5.32 -9.72
C ASP A 24 2.86 4.62 -8.74
N PRO A 25 2.22 5.35 -7.81
CA PRO A 25 1.37 4.78 -6.79
C PRO A 25 0.16 4.06 -7.35
N LYS A 26 0.25 2.74 -7.56
CA LYS A 26 -0.93 1.90 -7.75
C LYS A 26 -1.57 1.65 -6.39
N ILE A 27 -2.50 2.52 -6.01
CA ILE A 27 -3.15 2.53 -4.70
C ILE A 27 -4.18 1.39 -4.54
N ARG A 28 -3.84 0.14 -4.87
CA ARG A 28 -4.82 -0.96 -5.06
C ARG A 28 -5.78 -1.15 -3.88
N ALA A 29 -5.29 -1.09 -2.63
CA ALA A 29 -6.13 -1.27 -1.45
C ALA A 29 -6.96 -0.03 -1.08
N LEU A 30 -6.38 1.18 -1.11
CA LEU A 30 -7.15 2.40 -0.83
C LEU A 30 -8.14 2.69 -1.94
N GLU A 31 -7.78 2.41 -3.19
CA GLU A 31 -8.64 2.61 -4.35
C GLU A 31 -9.82 1.64 -4.35
N ALA A 32 -9.57 0.35 -4.05
CA ALA A 32 -10.65 -0.61 -3.87
C ALA A 32 -11.60 -0.21 -2.73
N ALA A 33 -11.08 0.33 -1.62
CA ALA A 33 -11.90 0.84 -0.53
C ALA A 33 -12.71 2.08 -0.93
N ARG A 34 -12.08 3.02 -1.63
CA ARG A 34 -12.71 4.26 -2.12
C ARG A 34 -13.87 3.92 -3.07
N ILE A 35 -13.65 3.04 -4.04
CA ILE A 35 -14.66 2.61 -5.00
C ILE A 35 -15.84 1.94 -4.28
N ALA A 36 -15.56 1.03 -3.33
CA ALA A 36 -16.61 0.33 -2.58
C ALA A 36 -17.48 1.31 -1.77
N CYS A 37 -16.86 2.22 -1.02
CA CYS A 37 -17.58 3.23 -0.24
C CYS A 37 -18.38 4.18 -1.15
N ASN A 38 -17.76 4.68 -2.23
CA ASN A 38 -18.43 5.59 -3.16
C ASN A 38 -19.65 4.92 -3.81
N LYS A 39 -19.51 3.69 -4.28
CA LYS A 39 -20.60 2.93 -4.91
C LYS A 39 -21.80 2.75 -3.96
N TYR A 40 -21.54 2.45 -2.69
CA TYR A 40 -22.61 2.28 -1.71
C TYR A 40 -23.31 3.60 -1.38
N MET A 41 -22.53 4.66 -1.12
CA MET A 41 -23.07 5.97 -0.78
C MET A 41 -23.85 6.61 -1.93
N THR A 42 -23.35 6.51 -3.17
CA THR A 42 -24.08 7.01 -4.34
C THR A 42 -25.42 6.30 -4.55
N LYS A 43 -25.50 4.98 -4.27
CA LYS A 43 -26.74 4.22 -4.39
C LYS A 43 -27.76 4.57 -3.31
N THR A 44 -27.31 4.79 -2.08
CA THR A 44 -28.21 4.96 -0.92
C THR A 44 -28.57 6.42 -0.65
N ALA A 45 -27.62 7.35 -0.77
CA ALA A 45 -27.79 8.76 -0.41
C ALA A 45 -27.85 9.72 -1.63
N GLY A 46 -27.40 9.27 -2.81
CA GLY A 46 -27.27 10.14 -3.99
C GLY A 46 -25.86 10.73 -4.14
N LYS A 47 -25.54 11.23 -5.34
CA LYS A 47 -24.17 11.62 -5.74
C LYS A 47 -23.67 12.89 -5.04
N ASP A 48 -24.56 13.82 -4.75
CA ASP A 48 -24.22 15.16 -4.21
C ASP A 48 -24.45 15.27 -2.69
N ALA A 49 -24.89 14.19 -2.05
CA ALA A 49 -25.23 14.17 -0.63
C ALA A 49 -24.02 13.96 0.31
N PHE A 50 -22.82 13.72 -0.23
CA PHE A 50 -21.65 13.41 0.60
C PHE A 50 -20.34 13.92 0.00
N HIS A 51 -19.39 14.24 0.88
CA HIS A 51 -18.00 14.53 0.52
C HIS A 51 -17.05 13.49 1.13
N LEU A 52 -16.44 12.66 0.27
CA LEU A 52 -15.54 11.57 0.70
C LEU A 52 -14.08 11.94 0.40
N ARG A 53 -13.22 11.92 1.43
CA ARG A 53 -11.79 12.20 1.31
C ARG A 53 -10.93 11.05 1.84
N VAL A 54 -10.01 10.55 1.00
CA VAL A 54 -8.94 9.65 1.44
C VAL A 54 -7.86 10.49 2.12
N ARG A 55 -7.62 10.27 3.43
CA ARG A 55 -6.67 11.06 4.23
C ARG A 55 -5.23 10.55 4.18
N VAL A 56 -5.03 9.31 3.76
CA VAL A 56 -3.73 8.64 3.84
C VAL A 56 -3.05 8.62 2.48
N HIS A 57 -1.79 9.07 2.43
CA HIS A 57 -0.98 9.10 1.22
C HIS A 57 0.14 8.04 1.25
N PRO A 58 0.33 7.28 0.15
CA PRO A 58 1.35 6.24 0.08
C PRO A 58 2.72 6.79 -0.32
N PHE A 59 3.57 7.13 0.65
CA PHE A 59 4.92 7.63 0.39
C PHE A 59 6.03 6.60 0.62
N HIS A 60 5.76 5.49 1.32
CA HIS A 60 6.80 4.52 1.65
C HIS A 60 7.02 3.54 0.51
N VAL A 61 8.26 3.44 0.03
CA VAL A 61 8.66 2.55 -1.06
C VAL A 61 9.01 1.17 -0.51
N LEU A 62 8.32 0.16 -1.02
CA LEU A 62 8.59 -1.25 -0.77
C LEU A 62 9.67 -1.75 -1.72
N ARG A 63 10.60 -2.54 -1.18
CA ARG A 63 11.70 -3.14 -1.93
C ARG A 63 11.57 -4.66 -1.98
N ILE A 64 11.97 -5.26 -3.10
CA ILE A 64 12.09 -6.72 -3.26
C ILE A 64 13.51 -7.07 -3.74
N ASN A 65 14.10 -8.06 -3.10
CA ASN A 65 15.17 -8.86 -3.70
C ASN A 65 14.52 -9.99 -4.52
N LYS A 66 14.54 -9.88 -5.86
CA LYS A 66 13.86 -10.85 -6.74
C LYS A 66 14.79 -12.04 -6.96
N MET A 67 14.39 -13.22 -6.48
CA MET A 67 15.04 -14.48 -6.81
C MET A 67 14.49 -15.03 -8.13
N LEU A 68 15.35 -15.66 -8.92
CA LEU A 68 14.95 -16.44 -10.09
C LEU A 68 14.27 -17.73 -9.62
N SER A 69 13.14 -18.08 -10.26
CA SER A 69 12.34 -19.25 -9.90
C SER A 69 12.39 -20.38 -10.94
N CYS A 70 13.46 -20.45 -11.74
CA CYS A 70 13.67 -21.48 -12.75
C CYS A 70 14.59 -22.61 -12.24
N ALA A 71 14.51 -23.79 -12.87
CA ALA A 71 15.46 -24.88 -12.62
C ALA A 71 16.88 -24.43 -13.00
N GLY A 72 17.87 -24.70 -12.13
CA GLY A 72 19.25 -24.24 -12.32
C GLY A 72 19.49 -22.75 -12.02
N ALA A 73 18.54 -22.06 -11.38
CA ALA A 73 18.67 -20.65 -11.00
C ALA A 73 19.89 -20.37 -10.09
N ASP A 74 20.31 -21.37 -9.31
CA ASP A 74 21.51 -21.34 -8.46
C ASP A 74 22.79 -21.08 -9.25
N ARG A 75 22.85 -21.51 -10.52
CA ARG A 75 24.01 -21.26 -11.40
C ARG A 75 24.10 -19.81 -11.86
N LEU A 76 22.98 -19.11 -11.91
CA LEU A 76 22.85 -17.74 -12.40
C LEU A 76 22.73 -16.71 -11.28
N GLN A 77 22.36 -17.14 -10.07
CA GLN A 77 22.05 -16.27 -8.96
C GLN A 77 23.01 -16.46 -7.77
N THR A 78 23.52 -15.34 -7.25
CA THR A 78 24.45 -15.32 -6.09
C THR A 78 23.74 -15.34 -4.73
N GLY A 79 22.50 -15.81 -4.68
CA GLY A 79 21.69 -15.85 -3.45
C GLY A 79 21.51 -14.48 -2.80
N MET A 80 22.10 -14.30 -1.61
CA MET A 80 21.97 -13.10 -0.77
C MET A 80 23.11 -12.08 -0.96
N ARG A 81 24.09 -12.33 -1.83
CA ARG A 81 25.12 -11.35 -2.14
C ARG A 81 24.48 -10.12 -2.82
N GLY A 82 24.67 -8.93 -2.26
CA GLY A 82 24.07 -7.70 -2.80
C GLY A 82 22.54 -7.62 -2.65
N ALA A 83 21.96 -8.20 -1.59
CA ALA A 83 20.51 -8.33 -1.38
C ALA A 83 19.71 -7.02 -1.16
N PHE A 84 20.27 -5.84 -1.46
CA PHE A 84 19.51 -4.60 -1.38
C PHE A 84 18.43 -4.58 -2.47
N GLY A 85 17.18 -4.75 -2.05
CA GLY A 85 16.06 -4.91 -2.98
C GLY A 85 15.80 -3.68 -3.86
N LYS A 86 15.24 -3.92 -5.04
CA LYS A 86 14.79 -2.86 -5.95
C LYS A 86 13.36 -2.41 -5.58
N PRO A 87 12.98 -1.13 -5.83
CA PRO A 87 11.61 -0.66 -5.64
C PRO A 87 10.61 -1.49 -6.43
N GLN A 88 9.55 -1.97 -5.77
CA GLN A 88 8.47 -2.73 -6.42
C GLN A 88 7.12 -2.00 -6.36
N GLY A 89 6.89 -1.20 -5.32
CA GLY A 89 5.63 -0.50 -5.13
C GLY A 89 5.70 0.46 -3.97
N VAL A 90 4.62 1.21 -3.76
CA VAL A 90 4.47 2.12 -2.63
C VAL A 90 3.36 1.64 -1.71
N CYS A 91 3.57 1.83 -0.41
CA CYS A 91 2.54 1.64 0.58
C CYS A 91 2.37 2.90 1.42
N ALA A 92 1.15 3.12 1.85
CA ALA A 92 0.93 3.95 3.01
C ALA A 92 1.38 3.17 4.25
N ARG A 93 2.19 3.80 5.11
CA ARG A 93 2.33 3.34 6.50
C ARG A 93 1.02 3.66 7.21
N ALA A 94 -0.01 2.89 6.90
CA ALA A 94 -1.28 2.99 7.58
C ALA A 94 -1.17 2.25 8.91
N LEU A 95 -1.64 2.88 9.99
CA LEU A 95 -2.00 2.15 11.20
C LEU A 95 -3.03 1.07 10.83
N ARG A 96 -3.00 -0.03 11.57
CA ARG A 96 -3.81 -1.26 11.48
C ARG A 96 -5.33 -1.01 11.58
N ARG A 97 -5.89 -0.09 10.77
CA ARG A 97 -7.13 0.66 11.06
C ARG A 97 -8.08 1.03 9.85
N ALA A 98 -8.12 0.34 8.68
CA ALA A 98 -9.29 0.40 7.72
C ALA A 98 -10.05 -0.96 7.35
N LYS A 99 -11.41 -1.04 7.40
CA LYS A 99 -12.20 -2.23 7.93
C LYS A 99 -12.37 -3.50 7.09
N PHE A 100 -12.41 -3.43 5.76
CA PHE A 100 -12.71 -4.62 4.93
C PHE A 100 -11.73 -4.84 3.77
N LYS A 101 -11.00 -3.80 3.37
CA LYS A 101 -9.96 -3.85 2.31
C LYS A 101 -8.56 -3.56 2.84
N PHE A 102 -8.40 -3.37 4.15
CA PHE A 102 -7.11 -3.18 4.79
C PHE A 102 -6.91 -4.18 5.93
N PRO A 103 -5.68 -4.68 6.11
CA PRO A 103 -5.38 -5.57 7.21
C PRO A 103 -5.44 -4.83 8.56
N GLY A 104 -6.19 -5.35 9.53
CA GLY A 104 -6.24 -4.80 10.89
C GLY A 104 -7.62 -4.81 11.54
N ARG A 105 -7.80 -4.06 12.63
CA ARG A 105 -9.10 -3.84 13.30
C ARG A 105 -9.44 -2.36 13.31
N GLN A 106 -10.69 -2.06 13.01
CA GLN A 106 -11.12 -0.72 12.64
C GLN A 106 -12.35 -0.22 13.33
N LYS A 107 -12.27 1.03 13.74
CA LYS A 107 -13.35 1.74 14.42
C LYS A 107 -13.87 2.83 13.49
N ILE A 108 -15.18 2.83 13.30
CA ILE A 108 -15.91 3.95 12.72
C ILE A 108 -16.20 4.88 13.89
N ILE A 109 -15.92 6.16 13.74
CA ILE A 109 -16.09 7.17 14.78
C ILE A 109 -16.89 8.32 14.17
N VAL A 110 -17.95 8.72 14.85
CA VAL A 110 -18.67 9.95 14.51
C VAL A 110 -17.89 11.11 15.12
N SER A 111 -17.43 12.03 14.28
CA SER A 111 -16.71 13.22 14.72
C SER A 111 -17.67 14.16 15.45
N ARG A 112 -17.20 14.82 16.51
CA ARG A 112 -17.91 15.93 17.16
C ARG A 112 -17.61 17.29 16.52
N LYS A 113 -16.75 17.31 15.51
CA LYS A 113 -16.38 18.51 14.75
C LYS A 113 -17.36 18.71 13.61
N TRP A 114 -17.77 19.96 13.42
CA TRP A 114 -18.42 20.45 12.20
C TRP A 114 -17.39 20.50 11.06
#